data_AF-A0A9P1DLJ1-F1
#
_entry.id   AF-A0A9P1DLJ1-F1
#
_cell.length_a   1.000
_cell.length_b   1.000
_cell.length_c   1.000
_cell.angle_alpha   90.00
_cell.angle_beta   90.00
_cell.angle_gamma   90.00
#
_symmetry.space_group_name_H-M   'P 1'
#
loop_
_entity.id
_entity.type
_entity.pdbx_description
1 polymer ?
#
loop_
_entity_poly.entity_id
_entity_poly.type
_entity_poly.pdbx_seq_one_letter_code
_entity_poly.pdbx_strand_id
1 'polypeptide(L)'
;MPQPFAQDLMACQRHYEPSLGLRFWELAKPRSPALDRFTPQRLALNQTHGFMKTAAGFLGLPFDTTVESRPWRMQCSKADCLADDTRWLADSPLADFLQFSEKSDPFFVVPSCKEPQASPSNPMTATLQAKLRAKQSRGNQLPLQGPLLRRIRKAELVIMKESMQARHFQWPPEQIGERSSERVRAGKRAAKFIACTVCEQVVQSNFPKPHALDSIRKTFSSEELHERHDAKGSCAMKRLAQLFKRQKLEVTGLPDGTAEIRTAKTEPFYEEINKSELAFHWKSFALQHACSEVFRSDAEDVHRAMEREFERLAQDLPHEHDDEVQELLLRAVQRGCQASRFCRAARTQRVMHHHRPEL
;
A
#
# COMPACT_ATOMS: atom_id res chain seq x y z
N MET A 1 34.62 22.45 -65.43
CA MET A 1 35.22 21.22 -65.96
C MET A 1 36.51 20.96 -65.19
N PRO A 2 36.74 19.77 -64.61
CA PRO A 2 35.83 18.87 -63.87
C PRO A 2 36.37 18.67 -62.42
N GLN A 3 35.55 18.57 -61.36
CA GLN A 3 34.60 17.52 -60.93
C GLN A 3 35.22 16.32 -60.14
N PRO A 4 34.42 15.68 -59.26
CA PRO A 4 34.81 15.09 -57.96
C PRO A 4 34.64 13.55 -57.90
N PHE A 5 34.85 12.98 -56.71
CA PHE A 5 34.46 11.62 -56.29
C PHE A 5 34.04 11.72 -54.81
N ALA A 6 33.09 10.99 -54.23
CA ALA A 6 31.96 10.12 -54.62
C ALA A 6 31.23 9.83 -53.28
N GLN A 7 29.92 10.01 -53.18
CA GLN A 7 28.90 8.95 -53.07
C GLN A 7 29.13 7.87 -52.00
N ASP A 8 28.19 7.82 -51.03
CA ASP A 8 27.44 6.63 -50.56
C ASP A 8 26.80 6.97 -49.19
N LEU A 9 25.60 6.56 -48.77
CA LEU A 9 24.47 5.84 -49.36
C LEU A 9 23.31 6.03 -48.36
N MET A 10 22.08 5.89 -48.85
CA MET A 10 20.85 6.08 -48.10
C MET A 10 20.63 5.08 -46.96
N ALA A 11 20.02 5.53 -45.87
CA ALA A 11 19.23 4.68 -44.98
C ALA A 11 17.92 5.38 -44.60
N CYS A 12 16.85 5.00 -45.30
CA CYS A 12 15.47 5.11 -44.83
C CYS A 12 15.34 4.30 -43.53
N GLN A 13 14.94 4.94 -42.42
CA GLN A 13 14.31 4.22 -41.33
C GLN A 13 12.96 4.86 -40.99
N ARG A 14 11.95 4.00 -41.11
CA ARG A 14 10.53 4.28 -40.98
C ARG A 14 10.21 4.74 -39.56
N HIS A 15 9.56 5.88 -39.44
CA HIS A 15 8.78 6.22 -38.26
C HIS A 15 7.62 5.24 -38.14
N TYR A 16 7.61 4.42 -37.08
CA TYR A 16 6.48 3.60 -36.69
C TYR A 16 5.95 4.21 -35.38
N GLU A 17 4.93 5.06 -35.48
CA GLU A 17 4.09 5.42 -34.34
C GLU A 17 2.92 4.44 -34.28
N PRO A 18 2.73 3.69 -33.19
CA PRO A 18 1.44 3.07 -32.93
C PRO A 18 0.58 4.05 -32.14
N SER A 19 -0.31 4.74 -32.87
CA SER A 19 -1.48 5.41 -32.31
C SER A 19 -2.42 4.35 -31.72
N LEU A 20 -2.52 4.30 -30.39
CA LEU A 20 -3.53 3.51 -29.70
C LEU A 20 -4.88 4.22 -29.81
N GLY A 21 -5.61 3.88 -30.88
CA GLY A 21 -7.03 4.15 -31.03
C GLY A 21 -7.84 3.30 -30.05
N LEU A 22 -8.44 3.95 -29.07
CA LEU A 22 -9.50 3.40 -28.22
C LEU A 22 -10.67 2.93 -29.08
N ARG A 23 -10.87 1.61 -29.17
CA ARG A 23 -12.15 1.01 -29.59
C ARG A 23 -12.87 0.48 -28.35
N PHE A 24 -13.85 1.24 -27.91
CA PHE A 24 -14.91 0.84 -26.98
C PHE A 24 -16.06 0.28 -27.81
N TRP A 25 -16.39 -1.01 -27.72
CA TRP A 25 -17.68 -1.67 -28.03
C TRP A 25 -17.48 -3.12 -27.56
N GLU A 26 -18.01 -3.55 -26.41
CA GLU A 26 -19.38 -4.03 -26.15
C GLU A 26 -19.37 -5.56 -26.00
N LEU A 27 -19.74 -6.06 -24.81
CA LEU A 27 -20.80 -7.07 -24.61
C LEU A 27 -20.69 -7.76 -23.24
N ALA A 28 -21.72 -7.48 -22.45
CA ALA A 28 -22.09 -8.20 -21.25
C ALA A 28 -22.48 -9.65 -21.56
N LYS A 29 -21.99 -10.60 -20.77
CA LYS A 29 -22.69 -11.86 -20.45
C LYS A 29 -22.40 -12.27 -19.00
N PRO A 30 -23.43 -12.50 -18.18
CA PRO A 30 -23.25 -13.10 -16.86
C PRO A 30 -23.25 -14.63 -17.00
N ARG A 31 -22.28 -15.31 -16.37
CA ARG A 31 -22.40 -16.74 -16.05
C ARG A 31 -22.16 -16.92 -14.56
N SER A 32 -23.24 -17.24 -13.87
CA SER A 32 -23.27 -17.72 -12.49
C SER A 32 -22.87 -19.21 -12.42
N PRO A 33 -22.51 -19.70 -11.21
CA PRO A 33 -21.59 -20.81 -11.04
C PRO A 33 -22.29 -22.15 -10.79
N ALA A 34 -21.58 -23.25 -11.06
CA ALA A 34 -21.92 -24.57 -10.52
C ALA A 34 -20.81 -25.02 -9.57
N LEU A 35 -21.21 -25.21 -8.31
CA LEU A 35 -20.48 -25.90 -7.26
C LEU A 35 -20.20 -27.35 -7.68
N ASP A 36 -19.05 -27.90 -7.28
CA ASP A 36 -19.04 -29.24 -6.71
C ASP A 36 -17.84 -29.50 -5.76
N ARG A 37 -18.22 -29.81 -4.51
CA ARG A 37 -17.69 -30.82 -3.57
C ARG A 37 -16.25 -30.74 -3.05
N PHE A 38 -16.21 -30.28 -1.80
CA PHE A 38 -15.27 -30.67 -0.74
C PHE A 38 -15.20 -32.20 -0.53
N THR A 39 -13.98 -32.71 -0.36
CA THR A 39 -13.67 -33.86 0.50
C THR A 39 -12.40 -33.54 1.32
N PRO A 40 -12.38 -33.72 2.65
CA PRO A 40 -11.16 -33.57 3.43
C PRO A 40 -10.56 -34.94 3.76
N GLN A 41 -9.34 -35.21 3.28
CA GLN A 41 -8.52 -36.29 3.83
C GLN A 41 -7.55 -35.73 4.87
N ARG A 42 -7.81 -36.12 6.12
CA ARG A 42 -6.87 -36.07 7.24
C ARG A 42 -5.76 -37.10 6.99
N LEU A 43 -4.51 -36.66 7.07
CA LEU A 43 -3.39 -37.53 7.43
C LEU A 43 -2.63 -36.87 8.58
N ALA A 44 -2.54 -37.63 9.67
CA ALA A 44 -1.76 -37.35 10.86
C ALA A 44 -0.51 -38.23 10.88
N LEU A 45 0.43 -37.88 11.77
CA LEU A 45 1.70 -38.55 12.13
C LEU A 45 2.89 -38.09 11.25
N ASN A 46 4.07 -37.72 11.77
CA ASN A 46 4.70 -38.07 13.05
C ASN A 46 5.70 -37.01 13.55
N GLN A 47 5.81 -36.98 14.88
CA GLN A 47 6.84 -36.30 15.66
C GLN A 47 8.22 -36.93 15.44
N THR A 48 9.27 -36.11 15.46
CA THR A 48 10.55 -36.49 16.09
C THR A 48 11.14 -35.31 16.87
N HIS A 49 11.56 -35.62 18.09
CA HIS A 49 12.22 -34.77 19.07
C HIS A 49 13.72 -34.60 18.75
N GLY A 50 14.29 -33.45 19.13
CA GLY A 50 15.43 -33.47 20.05
C GLY A 50 16.73 -32.72 19.66
N PHE A 51 17.15 -31.86 20.60
CA PHE A 51 18.54 -31.41 20.93
C PHE A 51 19.21 -30.39 19.98
N MET A 52 19.96 -29.36 20.43
CA MET A 52 20.37 -28.88 21.76
C MET A 52 20.87 -27.41 21.70
N LYS A 53 20.58 -26.65 22.77
CA LYS A 53 21.38 -25.67 23.54
C LYS A 53 22.40 -24.68 22.91
N THR A 54 22.36 -23.50 23.55
CA THR A 54 23.44 -22.55 23.94
C THR A 54 24.07 -21.60 22.91
N ALA A 55 23.75 -20.31 23.07
CA ALA A 55 24.75 -19.26 23.29
C ALA A 55 24.07 -18.03 23.92
N ALA A 56 24.31 -17.84 25.22
CA ALA A 56 24.12 -16.58 25.92
C ALA A 56 25.49 -15.92 26.07
N GLY A 57 25.59 -14.63 25.78
CA GLY A 57 26.80 -13.87 26.07
C GLY A 57 26.80 -12.47 25.47
N PHE A 58 26.96 -11.49 26.34
CA PHE A 58 27.50 -10.15 26.08
C PHE A 58 26.62 -9.13 25.32
N LEU A 59 26.00 -8.22 26.07
CA LEU A 59 26.52 -6.87 26.28
C LEU A 59 25.64 -6.15 27.31
N GLY A 60 26.24 -5.78 28.44
CA GLY A 60 25.63 -4.92 29.44
C GLY A 60 25.72 -3.46 29.02
N LEU A 61 24.58 -2.76 29.06
CA LEU A 61 24.52 -1.30 29.10
C LEU A 61 23.39 -0.91 30.07
N PRO A 62 23.64 0.03 31.01
CA PRO A 62 22.60 0.51 31.91
C PRO A 62 21.69 1.49 31.17
N PHE A 63 20.37 1.25 31.23
CA PHE A 63 19.36 2.22 30.83
C PHE A 63 18.76 2.84 32.10
N ASP A 64 19.16 4.07 32.41
CA ASP A 64 18.47 4.92 33.36
C ASP A 64 17.26 5.56 32.67
N THR A 65 16.06 5.25 33.14
CA THR A 65 14.84 5.96 32.74
C THR A 65 14.07 6.42 33.97
N THR A 66 14.45 7.59 34.49
CA THR A 66 13.58 8.42 35.32
C THR A 66 12.78 9.34 34.40
N VAL A 67 11.52 9.00 34.12
CA VAL A 67 10.56 9.91 33.48
C VAL A 67 9.47 10.22 34.49
N GLU A 68 9.52 11.43 35.05
CA GLU A 68 8.45 12.02 35.85
C GLU A 68 7.18 12.18 35.00
N SER A 69 6.13 11.43 35.35
CA SER A 69 4.79 11.64 34.81
C SER A 69 4.01 12.62 35.69
N ARG A 70 3.78 13.85 35.20
CA ARG A 70 2.77 14.77 35.77
C ARG A 70 1.41 14.54 35.11
N PRO A 71 0.30 14.40 35.87
CA PRO A 71 -1.03 14.26 35.29
C PRO A 71 -1.64 15.63 34.97
N TRP A 72 -2.08 15.81 33.72
CA TRP A 72 -2.96 16.92 33.34
C TRP A 72 -4.38 16.62 33.79
N ARG A 73 -4.90 17.42 34.71
CA ARG A 73 -6.28 17.34 35.21
C ARG A 73 -7.10 18.41 34.50
N MET A 74 -7.88 18.03 33.50
CA MET A 74 -8.81 18.92 32.79
C MET A 74 -10.18 18.82 33.48
N GLN A 75 -10.61 19.91 34.13
CA GLN A 75 -11.96 20.03 34.68
C GLN A 75 -12.90 20.51 33.57
N CYS A 76 -13.91 19.71 33.23
CA CYS A 76 -15.06 20.17 32.44
C CYS A 76 -16.24 20.42 33.39
N SER A 77 -16.71 21.66 33.42
CA SER A 77 -17.93 22.08 34.09
C SER A 77 -19.16 21.52 33.35
N LYS A 78 -20.10 20.98 34.12
CA LYS A 78 -21.41 20.49 33.67
C LYS A 78 -22.37 21.66 33.43
N ALA A 79 -22.90 21.76 32.23
CA ALA A 79 -24.34 21.88 31.90
C ALA A 79 -24.47 22.26 30.42
N ASP A 80 -25.51 21.75 29.74
CA ASP A 80 -25.97 22.15 28.40
C ASP A 80 -25.30 21.51 27.16
N CYS A 81 -25.23 20.18 27.09
CA CYS A 81 -24.92 19.47 25.84
C CYS A 81 -25.77 18.21 25.70
N LEU A 82 -26.91 18.29 24.99
CA LEU A 82 -27.58 17.08 24.47
C LEU A 82 -28.33 17.30 23.13
N ALA A 83 -28.17 18.46 22.47
CA ALA A 83 -28.82 18.75 21.18
C ALA A 83 -27.86 18.93 19.98
N ASP A 84 -26.53 18.94 20.19
CA ASP A 84 -25.53 19.24 19.14
C ASP A 84 -24.62 18.04 18.75
N ASP A 85 -24.97 16.81 19.15
CA ASP A 85 -24.06 15.64 19.05
C ASP A 85 -23.80 15.12 17.62
N THR A 86 -24.40 15.71 16.59
CA THR A 86 -24.14 15.38 15.18
C THR A 86 -23.64 16.56 14.34
N ARG A 87 -23.63 17.79 14.86
CA ARG A 87 -23.18 18.97 14.11
C ARG A 87 -21.68 18.92 13.78
N TRP A 88 -20.86 18.38 14.68
CA TRP A 88 -19.43 18.21 14.47
C TRP A 88 -19.08 17.21 13.34
N LEU A 89 -20.00 16.32 12.97
CA LEU A 89 -19.81 15.41 11.83
C LEU A 89 -19.96 16.15 10.49
N ALA A 90 -20.76 17.21 10.43
CA ALA A 90 -20.91 18.05 9.23
C ALA A 90 -19.69 18.95 9.00
N ASP A 91 -18.99 19.34 10.07
CA ASP A 91 -17.76 20.14 9.99
C ASP A 91 -16.48 19.29 9.85
N SER A 92 -16.61 17.96 9.84
CA SER A 92 -15.49 17.04 9.63
C SER A 92 -15.17 16.95 8.12
N PRO A 93 -13.89 16.98 7.70
CA PRO A 93 -13.52 16.70 6.30
C PRO A 93 -13.86 15.28 5.84
N LEU A 94 -14.41 14.43 6.72
CA LEU A 94 -15.03 13.15 6.37
C LEU A 94 -16.49 13.25 5.93
N ALA A 95 -17.17 14.38 6.16
CA ALA A 95 -18.54 14.60 5.67
C ALA A 95 -18.60 14.49 4.14
N ASP A 96 -17.56 14.95 3.45
CA ASP A 96 -17.45 14.86 2.00
C ASP A 96 -17.23 13.43 1.49
N PHE A 97 -16.66 12.55 2.33
CA PHE A 97 -16.45 11.13 2.01
C PHE A 97 -17.63 10.24 2.40
N LEU A 98 -18.40 10.67 3.41
CA LEU A 98 -19.63 10.03 3.85
C LEU A 98 -20.81 10.79 3.23
N GLN A 99 -21.04 10.62 1.93
CA GLN A 99 -22.31 11.03 1.33
C GLN A 99 -23.43 10.26 2.02
N PHE A 100 -24.05 10.87 3.02
CA PHE A 100 -25.31 10.41 3.55
C PHE A 100 -26.31 10.50 2.41
N SER A 101 -26.73 9.34 1.91
CA SER A 101 -27.86 9.24 0.99
C SER A 101 -29.04 10.02 1.58
N GLU A 102 -29.61 10.96 0.83
CA GLU A 102 -30.86 11.65 1.22
C GLU A 102 -32.01 10.67 1.48
N LYS A 103 -31.91 9.45 0.95
CA LYS A 103 -32.85 8.38 1.26
C LYS A 103 -32.53 7.83 2.65
N SER A 104 -33.49 7.97 3.55
CA SER A 104 -33.50 7.32 4.87
C SER A 104 -33.20 5.83 4.71
N ASP A 105 -32.03 5.42 5.19
CA ASP A 105 -31.59 4.03 5.17
C ASP A 105 -32.55 3.20 6.04
N PRO A 106 -33.25 2.16 5.51
CA PRO A 106 -34.28 1.42 6.24
C PRO A 106 -33.75 0.66 7.48
N PHE A 107 -32.43 0.59 7.65
CA PHE A 107 -31.79 -0.02 8.82
C PHE A 107 -31.62 0.94 10.01
N PHE A 108 -31.80 2.25 9.81
CA PHE A 108 -31.84 3.24 10.89
C PHE A 108 -33.27 3.64 11.20
N VAL A 109 -33.98 2.78 11.92
CA VAL A 109 -35.25 3.15 12.56
C VAL A 109 -34.92 4.11 13.70
N VAL A 110 -34.98 5.41 13.43
CA VAL A 110 -35.03 6.42 14.49
C VAL A 110 -36.34 6.16 15.26
N PRO A 111 -36.30 5.83 16.55
CA PRO A 111 -37.53 5.64 17.32
C PRO A 111 -38.33 6.93 17.25
N SER A 112 -39.49 6.88 16.59
CA SER A 112 -40.42 8.00 16.57
C SER A 112 -40.79 8.31 18.03
N CYS A 113 -40.39 9.49 18.51
CA CYS A 113 -40.77 10.03 19.80
C CYS A 113 -42.30 10.25 19.80
N LYS A 114 -43.07 9.20 20.09
CA LYS A 114 -44.48 9.35 20.44
C LYS A 114 -44.56 10.13 21.74
N GLU A 115 -45.12 11.33 21.63
CA GLU A 115 -45.43 12.22 22.73
C GLU A 115 -46.35 11.51 23.74
N PRO A 116 -45.93 11.28 24.98
CA PRO A 116 -46.75 10.59 25.96
C PRO A 116 -47.90 11.50 26.40
N GLN A 117 -49.14 11.13 26.05
CA GLN A 117 -50.35 11.74 26.59
C GLN A 117 -50.31 11.72 28.12
N ALA A 118 -50.31 12.91 28.72
CA ALA A 118 -50.30 13.11 30.16
C ALA A 118 -51.61 12.60 30.78
N SER A 119 -51.51 11.61 31.67
CA SER A 119 -52.59 11.23 32.59
C SER A 119 -52.28 11.82 33.97
N PRO A 120 -53.24 12.44 34.67
CA PRO A 120 -53.02 12.99 36.00
C PRO A 120 -53.14 11.88 37.06
N SER A 121 -52.06 11.53 37.77
CA SER A 121 -52.19 11.05 39.16
C SER A 121 -50.87 11.06 39.94
N ASN A 122 -50.94 11.72 41.10
CA ASN A 122 -50.05 11.68 42.27
C ASN A 122 -48.59 12.19 42.14
N PRO A 123 -48.27 13.37 42.71
CA PRO A 123 -46.95 14.02 42.59
C PRO A 123 -45.81 13.33 43.37
N MET A 124 -46.08 12.47 44.36
CA MET A 124 -45.02 11.80 45.13
C MET A 124 -44.38 10.59 44.42
N THR A 125 -44.99 10.06 43.36
CA THR A 125 -44.49 8.86 42.65
C THR A 125 -43.72 9.18 41.37
N ALA A 126 -43.84 10.41 40.85
CA ALA A 126 -43.23 10.83 39.59
C ALA A 126 -41.68 10.83 39.63
N THR A 127 -41.08 11.23 40.75
CA THR A 127 -39.61 11.33 40.87
C THR A 127 -38.93 9.96 40.93
N LEU A 128 -39.58 8.96 41.53
CA LEU A 128 -39.07 7.59 41.60
C LEU A 128 -39.24 6.86 40.24
N GLN A 129 -40.38 7.06 39.56
CA GLN A 129 -40.58 6.51 38.22
C GLN A 129 -39.64 7.14 37.19
N ALA A 130 -39.33 8.44 37.29
CA ALA A 130 -38.33 9.10 36.43
C ALA A 130 -36.93 8.50 36.62
N LYS A 131 -36.50 8.24 37.87
CA LYS A 131 -35.21 7.59 38.16
C LYS A 131 -35.14 6.14 37.66
N LEU A 132 -36.24 5.39 37.73
CA LEU A 132 -36.31 4.02 37.20
C LEU A 132 -36.28 4.00 35.67
N ARG A 133 -37.02 4.90 35.01
CA ARG A 133 -36.99 5.04 33.54
C ARG A 133 -35.62 5.48 33.02
N ALA A 134 -34.94 6.39 33.72
CA ALA A 134 -33.57 6.80 33.38
C ALA A 134 -32.52 5.68 33.59
N LYS A 135 -32.77 4.73 34.50
CA LYS A 135 -31.94 3.52 34.64
C LYS A 135 -32.23 2.49 33.54
N GLN A 136 -33.50 2.32 33.14
CA GLN A 136 -33.90 1.38 32.10
C GLN A 136 -33.49 1.84 30.69
N SER A 137 -33.56 3.14 30.39
CA SER A 137 -33.15 3.67 29.08
C SER A 137 -31.64 3.60 28.83
N ARG A 138 -30.83 3.52 29.90
CA ARG A 138 -29.38 3.29 29.80
C ARG A 138 -29.02 1.84 29.45
N GLY A 139 -29.93 0.89 29.60
CA GLY A 139 -29.71 -0.53 29.28
C GLY A 139 -29.72 -0.86 27.79
N ASN A 140 -30.27 0.02 26.95
CA ASN A 140 -30.42 -0.20 25.50
C ASN A 140 -29.41 0.58 24.64
N GLN A 141 -28.47 1.33 25.25
CA GLN A 141 -27.33 1.84 24.48
C GLN A 141 -26.43 0.65 24.14
N LEU A 142 -26.36 0.33 22.85
CA LEU A 142 -25.51 -0.74 22.32
C LEU A 142 -24.09 -0.60 22.90
N PRO A 143 -23.63 -1.53 23.76
CA PRO A 143 -22.36 -1.42 24.48
C PRO A 143 -21.12 -1.38 23.58
N LEU A 144 -21.31 -1.52 22.27
CA LEU A 144 -20.26 -1.54 21.26
C LEU A 144 -19.90 -0.15 20.69
N GLN A 145 -20.69 0.90 20.94
CA GLN A 145 -20.45 2.21 20.30
C GLN A 145 -19.23 2.95 20.87
N GLY A 146 -19.01 2.91 22.19
CA GLY A 146 -17.90 3.62 22.84
C GLY A 146 -16.50 3.20 22.33
N PRO A 147 -16.16 1.90 22.31
CA PRO A 147 -14.86 1.44 21.81
C PRO A 147 -14.64 1.70 20.32
N LEU A 148 -15.69 1.54 19.50
CA LEU A 148 -15.61 1.79 18.05
C LEU A 148 -15.35 3.27 17.76
N LEU A 149 -16.11 4.18 18.38
CA LEU A 149 -15.93 5.63 18.20
C LEU A 149 -14.52 6.09 18.61
N ARG A 150 -13.94 5.51 19.66
CA ARG A 150 -12.54 5.80 20.04
C ARG A 150 -11.55 5.34 18.99
N ARG A 151 -11.77 4.20 18.35
CA ARG A 151 -10.91 3.70 17.25
C ARG A 151 -11.03 4.59 16.02
N ILE A 152 -12.24 5.02 15.67
CA ILE A 152 -12.50 5.95 14.57
C ILE A 152 -11.79 7.28 14.80
N ARG A 153 -12.03 7.95 15.94
CA ARG A 153 -11.37 9.22 16.29
C ARG A 153 -9.84 9.12 16.31
N LYS A 154 -9.31 7.99 16.79
CA LYS A 154 -7.85 7.74 16.76
C LYS A 154 -7.33 7.62 15.33
N ALA A 155 -8.05 6.92 14.44
CA ALA A 155 -7.69 6.81 13.03
C ALA A 155 -7.76 8.18 12.33
N GLU A 156 -8.81 8.96 12.60
CA GLU A 156 -8.99 10.32 12.09
C GLU A 156 -7.82 11.24 12.45
N LEU A 157 -7.42 11.26 13.73
CA LEU A 157 -6.27 12.07 14.18
C LEU A 157 -4.96 11.64 13.52
N VAL A 158 -4.77 10.34 13.27
CA VAL A 158 -3.60 9.84 12.54
C VAL A 158 -3.62 10.32 11.09
N ILE A 159 -4.75 10.18 10.40
CA ILE A 159 -4.92 10.62 9.00
C ILE A 159 -4.71 12.13 8.88
N MET A 160 -5.32 12.93 9.77
CA MET A 160 -5.15 14.39 9.78
C MET A 160 -3.67 14.76 10.00
N LYS A 161 -3.01 14.15 10.99
CA LYS A 161 -1.58 14.39 11.25
C LYS A 161 -0.70 14.04 10.06
N GLU A 162 -0.92 12.88 9.43
CA GLU A 162 -0.15 12.44 8.26
C GLU A 162 -0.40 13.35 7.05
N SER A 163 -1.66 13.75 6.82
CA SER A 163 -2.03 14.66 5.74
C SER A 163 -1.39 16.05 5.90
N MET A 164 -1.35 16.61 7.12
CA MET A 164 -0.65 17.86 7.37
C MET A 164 0.86 17.72 7.20
N GLN A 165 1.45 16.62 7.69
CA GLN A 165 2.86 16.34 7.47
C GLN A 165 3.20 16.05 6.00
N ALA A 166 2.23 15.69 5.16
CA ALA A 166 2.41 15.52 3.73
C ALA A 166 2.46 16.88 3.01
N ARG A 167 1.51 17.77 3.31
CA ARG A 167 1.41 19.11 2.71
C ARG A 167 2.63 20.00 2.97
N HIS A 168 3.30 19.82 4.11
CA HIS A 168 4.49 20.59 4.48
C HIS A 168 5.80 19.84 4.22
N PHE A 169 5.77 18.70 3.52
CA PHE A 169 6.98 17.95 3.26
C PHE A 169 7.75 18.58 2.11
N GLN A 170 8.92 19.14 2.40
CA GLN A 170 9.85 19.61 1.38
C GLN A 170 10.80 18.47 1.02
N TRP A 171 10.89 18.15 -0.27
CA TRP A 171 11.85 17.18 -0.77
C TRP A 171 13.24 17.81 -0.75
N PRO A 172 14.26 17.11 -0.21
CA PRO A 172 15.63 17.61 -0.24
C PRO A 172 16.13 17.67 -1.69
N PRO A 173 17.13 18.53 -1.96
CA PRO A 173 17.72 18.67 -3.29
C PRO A 173 18.20 17.31 -3.84
N GLU A 174 18.15 17.19 -5.17
CA GLU A 174 18.52 15.95 -5.87
C GLU A 174 20.02 15.66 -5.82
N GLN A 175 20.85 16.68 -5.59
CA GLN A 175 22.28 16.54 -5.52
C GLN A 175 22.72 15.69 -4.32
N ILE A 176 23.84 15.00 -4.48
CA ILE A 176 24.53 14.31 -3.38
C ILE A 176 24.87 15.34 -2.30
N GLY A 177 24.73 14.94 -1.04
CA GLY A 177 25.12 15.76 0.10
C GLY A 177 25.30 14.90 1.34
N GLU A 178 25.57 15.54 2.47
CA GLU A 178 25.77 14.86 3.75
C GLU A 178 24.51 14.06 4.16
N ARG A 179 24.73 12.95 4.88
CA ARG A 179 23.65 12.12 5.41
C ARG A 179 22.91 12.84 6.56
N SER A 180 21.96 13.69 6.21
CA SER A 180 21.07 14.34 7.17
C SER A 180 19.85 13.49 7.54
N SER A 181 19.28 13.72 8.72
CA SER A 181 18.04 13.08 9.17
C SER A 181 16.86 13.38 8.22
N GLU A 182 16.86 14.58 7.62
CA GLU A 182 15.91 15.01 6.60
C GLU A 182 15.99 14.15 5.33
N ARG A 183 17.20 13.96 4.77
CA ARG A 183 17.41 13.14 3.57
C ARG A 183 17.06 11.68 3.80
N VAL A 184 17.41 11.13 4.97
CA VAL A 184 17.02 9.76 5.35
C VAL A 184 15.50 9.64 5.48
N ARG A 185 14.84 10.62 6.12
CA ARG A 185 13.38 10.65 6.25
C ARG A 185 12.70 10.76 4.88
N ALA A 186 13.22 11.58 3.98
CA ALA A 186 12.74 11.71 2.61
C ALA A 186 12.83 10.38 1.86
N GLY A 187 13.98 9.72 1.89
CA GLY A 187 14.10 8.45 1.18
C GLY A 187 13.26 7.32 1.79
N LYS A 188 13.13 7.26 3.13
CA LYS A 188 12.17 6.33 3.78
C LYS A 188 10.73 6.62 3.39
N ARG A 189 10.38 7.90 3.28
CA ARG A 189 9.04 8.34 2.86
C ARG A 189 8.77 7.93 1.41
N ALA A 190 9.67 8.27 0.49
CA ALA A 190 9.55 7.91 -0.92
C ALA A 190 9.45 6.40 -1.13
N ALA A 191 10.26 5.61 -0.40
CA ALA A 191 10.25 4.15 -0.47
C ALA A 191 8.86 3.54 -0.30
N LYS A 192 8.02 4.11 0.59
CA LYS A 192 6.65 3.62 0.82
C LYS A 192 5.76 3.73 -0.41
N PHE A 193 5.90 4.79 -1.21
CA PHE A 193 5.04 5.03 -2.38
C PHE A 193 5.53 4.32 -3.65
N ILE A 194 6.83 4.04 -3.72
CA ILE A 194 7.46 3.39 -4.88
C ILE A 194 7.64 1.87 -4.72
N ALA A 195 7.41 1.32 -3.52
CA ALA A 195 7.62 -0.09 -3.21
C ALA A 195 7.02 -1.07 -4.22
N CYS A 196 5.78 -0.83 -4.65
CA CYS A 196 5.11 -1.73 -5.59
C CYS A 196 5.81 -1.74 -6.96
N THR A 197 6.08 -0.56 -7.52
CA THR A 197 6.75 -0.42 -8.82
C THR A 197 8.18 -0.95 -8.76
N VAL A 198 8.91 -0.74 -7.65
CA VAL A 198 10.25 -1.31 -7.45
C VAL A 198 10.19 -2.85 -7.43
N CYS A 199 9.21 -3.43 -6.73
CA CYS A 199 9.00 -4.89 -6.75
C CYS A 199 8.81 -5.39 -8.18
N GLU A 200 7.88 -4.79 -8.93
CA GLU A 200 7.56 -5.21 -10.30
C GLU A 200 8.80 -5.18 -11.21
N GLN A 201 9.57 -4.08 -11.17
CA GLN A 201 10.79 -3.96 -11.99
C GLN A 201 11.87 -4.96 -11.59
N VAL A 202 12.09 -5.17 -10.28
CA VAL A 202 13.09 -6.12 -9.79
C VAL A 202 12.72 -7.54 -10.16
N VAL A 203 11.47 -7.96 -9.91
CA VAL A 203 10.98 -9.29 -10.27
C VAL A 203 11.09 -9.49 -11.78
N GLN A 204 10.57 -8.57 -12.59
CA GLN A 204 10.63 -8.66 -14.05
C GLN A 204 12.07 -8.79 -14.57
N SER A 205 13.03 -8.11 -13.93
CA SER A 205 14.45 -8.17 -14.32
C SER A 205 15.13 -9.51 -14.04
N ASN A 206 14.55 -10.37 -13.19
CA ASN A 206 15.09 -11.69 -12.86
C ASN A 206 14.67 -12.76 -13.87
N PHE A 207 13.64 -12.48 -14.69
CA PHE A 207 13.19 -13.40 -15.72
C PHE A 207 14.02 -13.24 -17.00
N PRO A 208 14.42 -14.34 -17.65
CA PRO A 208 14.98 -14.26 -19.00
C PRO A 208 13.95 -13.68 -19.96
N LYS A 209 14.41 -13.14 -21.09
CA LYS A 209 13.48 -12.74 -22.17
C LYS A 209 12.62 -13.96 -22.52
N PRO A 210 11.28 -13.83 -22.51
CA PRO A 210 10.42 -14.97 -22.76
C PRO A 210 10.59 -15.40 -24.22
N HIS A 211 11.11 -16.60 -24.41
CA HIS A 211 11.19 -17.23 -25.72
C HIS A 211 10.33 -18.50 -25.81
N ALA A 212 9.82 -19.00 -24.67
CA ALA A 212 8.90 -20.13 -24.59
C ALA A 212 8.25 -20.22 -23.20
N LEU A 213 6.97 -20.60 -23.14
CA LEU A 213 6.22 -20.80 -21.89
C LEU A 213 6.89 -21.81 -20.94
N ASP A 214 7.43 -22.89 -21.49
CA ASP A 214 8.09 -23.95 -20.71
C ASP A 214 9.37 -23.47 -20.01
N SER A 215 10.08 -22.50 -20.60
CA SER A 215 11.25 -21.91 -19.96
C SER A 215 10.85 -21.12 -18.70
N ILE A 216 9.70 -20.46 -18.75
CA ILE A 216 9.17 -19.72 -17.60
C ILE A 216 8.66 -20.70 -16.54
N ARG A 217 7.91 -21.74 -16.93
CA ARG A 217 7.48 -22.81 -15.99
C ARG A 217 8.67 -23.43 -15.27
N LYS A 218 9.72 -23.79 -16.01
CA LYS A 218 10.96 -24.32 -15.42
C LYS A 218 11.60 -23.33 -14.45
N THR A 219 11.56 -22.04 -14.75
CA THR A 219 12.06 -20.99 -13.83
C THR A 219 11.25 -20.96 -12.53
N PHE A 220 9.91 -21.07 -12.60
CA PHE A 220 9.06 -21.14 -11.40
C PHE A 220 9.31 -22.40 -10.56
N SER A 221 9.47 -23.55 -11.22
CA SER A 221 9.72 -24.84 -10.55
C SER A 221 11.15 -25.00 -10.03
N SER A 222 12.09 -24.16 -10.48
CA SER A 222 13.47 -24.22 -10.02
C SER A 222 13.64 -23.54 -8.66
N GLU A 223 14.38 -24.19 -7.76
CA GLU A 223 14.84 -23.57 -6.50
C GLU A 223 15.64 -22.28 -6.75
N GLU A 224 16.19 -22.12 -7.96
CA GLU A 224 16.89 -20.90 -8.40
C GLU A 224 16.03 -19.64 -8.25
N LEU A 225 14.71 -19.72 -8.41
CA LEU A 225 13.87 -18.52 -8.26
C LEU A 225 13.85 -18.06 -6.80
N HIS A 226 13.83 -18.98 -5.84
CA HIS A 226 13.94 -18.67 -4.42
C HIS A 226 15.31 -18.04 -4.09
N GLU A 227 16.40 -18.59 -4.63
CA GLU A 227 17.75 -18.04 -4.44
C GLU A 227 17.93 -16.65 -5.09
N ARG A 228 17.34 -16.44 -6.27
CA ARG A 228 17.38 -15.15 -6.99
C ARG A 228 16.62 -14.04 -6.27
N HIS A 229 15.70 -14.40 -5.38
CA HIS A 229 14.94 -13.46 -4.55
C HIS A 229 15.59 -13.17 -3.19
N ASP A 230 16.84 -13.58 -2.95
CA ASP A 230 17.59 -13.08 -1.80
C ASP A 230 17.63 -11.54 -1.84
N ALA A 231 17.04 -10.92 -0.82
CA ALA A 231 16.95 -9.47 -0.67
C ALA A 231 18.34 -8.83 -0.74
N LYS A 232 19.39 -9.52 -0.28
CA LYS A 232 20.75 -8.97 -0.28
C LYS A 232 21.31 -8.81 -1.70
N GLY A 233 21.11 -9.81 -2.56
CA GLY A 233 21.60 -9.80 -3.94
C GLY A 233 20.70 -8.99 -4.88
N SER A 234 19.39 -9.20 -4.79
CA SER A 234 18.40 -8.53 -5.65
C SER A 234 18.29 -7.02 -5.37
N CYS A 235 18.43 -6.61 -4.10
CA CYS A 235 18.35 -5.20 -3.69
C CYS A 235 19.72 -4.51 -3.55
N ALA A 236 20.78 -5.09 -4.11
CA ALA A 236 22.07 -4.41 -4.19
C ALA A 236 21.96 -3.14 -5.05
N MET A 237 22.40 -1.99 -4.52
CA MET A 237 22.20 -0.69 -5.17
C MET A 237 22.83 -0.63 -6.57
N LYS A 238 23.95 -1.31 -6.80
CA LYS A 238 24.59 -1.45 -8.12
C LYS A 238 23.63 -2.00 -9.17
N ARG A 239 22.95 -3.10 -8.83
CA ARG A 239 22.00 -3.79 -9.72
C ARG A 239 20.75 -2.94 -9.95
N LEU A 240 20.21 -2.35 -8.87
CA LEU A 240 19.05 -1.44 -8.96
C LEU A 240 19.35 -0.22 -9.82
N ALA A 241 20.51 0.42 -9.64
CA ALA A 241 20.95 1.55 -10.43
C ALA A 241 21.07 1.18 -11.91
N GLN A 242 21.71 0.05 -12.23
CA GLN A 242 21.80 -0.44 -13.62
C GLN A 242 20.42 -0.72 -14.23
N LEU A 243 19.53 -1.37 -13.48
CA LEU A 243 18.17 -1.67 -13.92
C LEU A 243 17.39 -0.39 -14.26
N PHE A 244 17.37 0.57 -13.33
CA PHE A 244 16.62 1.82 -13.47
C PHE A 244 17.24 2.74 -14.53
N LYS A 245 18.57 2.80 -14.64
CA LYS A 245 19.26 3.52 -15.72
C LYS A 245 18.90 2.97 -17.10
N ARG A 246 18.95 1.64 -17.26
CA ARG A 246 18.59 0.96 -18.52
C ARG A 246 17.14 1.25 -18.93
N GLN A 247 16.23 1.31 -17.97
CA GLN A 247 14.81 1.59 -18.21
C GLN A 247 14.48 3.09 -18.21
N LYS A 248 15.47 3.97 -18.01
CA LYS A 248 15.29 5.42 -17.82
C LYS A 248 14.23 5.75 -16.77
N LEU A 249 14.19 4.99 -15.68
CA LEU A 249 13.23 5.22 -14.59
C LEU A 249 13.88 6.08 -13.51
N GLU A 250 13.17 7.10 -13.06
CA GLU A 250 13.61 8.03 -12.02
C GLU A 250 12.57 8.14 -10.91
N VAL A 251 13.03 8.26 -9.66
CA VAL A 251 12.17 8.58 -8.51
C VAL A 251 11.95 10.09 -8.48
N THR A 252 10.69 10.51 -8.61
CA THR A 252 10.27 11.92 -8.53
C THR A 252 9.45 12.14 -7.27
N GLY A 253 9.85 13.13 -6.46
CA GLY A 253 9.04 13.61 -5.34
C GLY A 253 7.98 14.60 -5.83
N LEU A 254 6.74 14.42 -5.39
CA LEU A 254 5.61 15.30 -5.71
C LEU A 254 5.40 16.36 -4.61
N PRO A 255 4.83 17.54 -4.96
CA PRO A 255 4.65 18.63 -4.01
C PRO A 255 3.71 18.31 -2.85
N ASP A 256 2.89 17.26 -2.99
CA ASP A 256 2.00 16.75 -1.94
C ASP A 256 2.72 15.85 -0.92
N GLY A 257 4.03 15.68 -1.05
CA GLY A 257 4.85 14.83 -0.19
C GLY A 257 4.77 13.33 -0.53
N THR A 258 4.20 12.97 -1.68
CA THR A 258 4.27 11.60 -2.22
C THR A 258 5.44 11.45 -3.20
N ALA A 259 5.71 10.22 -3.64
CA ALA A 259 6.74 9.95 -4.63
C ALA A 259 6.26 8.92 -5.64
N GLU A 260 6.76 9.03 -6.86
CA GLU A 260 6.46 8.08 -7.93
C GLU A 260 7.70 7.80 -8.78
N ILE A 261 7.62 6.75 -9.58
CA ILE A 261 8.65 6.43 -10.56
C ILE A 261 8.15 6.88 -11.93
N ARG A 262 8.87 7.81 -12.56
CA ARG A 262 8.58 8.34 -13.90
C ARG A 262 9.68 7.98 -14.87
N THR A 263 9.36 7.96 -16.16
CA THR A 263 10.38 7.87 -17.21
C THR A 263 11.11 9.22 -17.32
N ALA A 264 12.42 9.20 -17.08
CA ALA A 264 13.27 10.37 -17.16
C ALA A 264 13.57 10.74 -18.63
N LYS A 265 13.65 12.05 -18.89
CA LYS A 265 14.10 12.57 -20.19
C LYS A 265 15.60 12.37 -20.39
N THR A 266 16.36 12.50 -19.31
CA THR A 266 17.81 12.32 -19.24
C THR A 266 18.15 10.98 -18.57
N GLU A 267 19.43 10.58 -18.61
CA GLU A 267 19.87 9.40 -17.85
C GLU A 267 19.67 9.65 -16.34
N PRO A 268 18.93 8.78 -15.62
CA PRO A 268 18.67 9.00 -14.22
C PRO A 268 19.93 8.79 -13.37
N PHE A 269 20.16 9.70 -12.42
CA PHE A 269 21.31 9.61 -11.55
C PHE A 269 21.03 8.68 -10.36
N TYR A 270 21.82 7.61 -10.25
CA TYR A 270 21.82 6.71 -9.11
C TYR A 270 23.23 6.33 -8.72
N GLU A 271 23.56 6.55 -7.45
CA GLU A 271 24.84 6.25 -6.87
C GLU A 271 24.80 4.98 -6.01
N GLU A 272 25.88 4.19 -6.10
CA GLU A 272 26.06 2.94 -5.36
C GLU A 272 26.48 3.20 -3.90
N ILE A 273 27.17 4.32 -3.65
CA ILE A 273 27.73 4.67 -2.35
C ILE A 273 26.65 5.31 -1.47
N ASN A 274 25.73 4.50 -0.95
CA ASN A 274 24.75 4.94 0.07
C ASN A 274 25.25 4.75 1.51
N LYS A 275 26.51 4.32 1.69
CA LYS A 275 27.09 4.00 3.01
C LYS A 275 28.01 5.08 3.56
N SER A 276 28.45 6.02 2.74
CA SER A 276 29.27 7.14 3.21
C SER A 276 28.41 8.12 4.00
N GLU A 277 28.95 8.65 5.09
CA GLU A 277 28.31 9.74 5.84
C GLU A 277 28.36 11.06 5.05
N LEU A 278 29.39 11.24 4.21
CA LEU A 278 29.63 12.45 3.44
C LEU A 278 28.89 12.47 2.09
N ALA A 279 28.58 11.31 1.53
CA ALA A 279 27.91 11.18 0.24
C ALA A 279 26.62 10.37 0.40
N PHE A 280 25.49 11.07 0.41
CA PHE A 280 24.16 10.50 0.53
C PHE A 280 23.21 11.04 -0.53
N HIS A 281 22.68 10.14 -1.36
CA HIS A 281 21.68 10.42 -2.38
C HIS A 281 20.34 9.80 -2.00
N TRP A 282 19.35 10.64 -1.68
CA TRP A 282 18.09 10.18 -1.08
C TRP A 282 17.25 9.32 -2.03
N LYS A 283 17.30 9.54 -3.36
CA LYS A 283 16.59 8.71 -4.35
C LYS A 283 17.19 7.30 -4.46
N SER A 284 18.53 7.19 -4.44
CA SER A 284 19.22 5.89 -4.37
C SER A 284 18.82 5.14 -3.10
N PHE A 285 18.84 5.81 -1.95
CA PHE A 285 18.42 5.22 -0.70
C PHE A 285 16.94 4.79 -0.72
N ALA A 286 16.04 5.59 -1.32
CA ALA A 286 14.63 5.25 -1.46
C ALA A 286 14.42 3.94 -2.24
N LEU A 287 15.11 3.77 -3.38
CA LEU A 287 15.03 2.54 -4.19
C LEU A 287 15.52 1.31 -3.43
N GLN A 288 16.70 1.42 -2.81
CA GLN A 288 17.28 0.32 -2.05
C GLN A 288 16.40 -0.07 -0.86
N HIS A 289 15.87 0.92 -0.14
CA HIS A 289 14.98 0.70 1.00
C HIS A 289 13.65 0.09 0.58
N ALA A 290 13.05 0.58 -0.51
CA ALA A 290 11.82 0.02 -1.08
C ALA A 290 11.97 -1.46 -1.46
N CYS A 291 13.04 -1.81 -2.17
CA CYS A 291 13.33 -3.19 -2.53
C CYS A 291 13.54 -4.04 -1.28
N SER A 292 14.39 -3.58 -0.36
CA SER A 292 14.76 -4.35 0.84
C SER A 292 13.55 -4.62 1.72
N GLU A 293 12.63 -3.66 1.90
CA GLU A 293 11.45 -3.87 2.73
C GLU A 293 10.49 -4.92 2.15
N VAL A 294 10.29 -4.89 0.81
CA VAL A 294 9.47 -5.88 0.11
C VAL A 294 10.07 -7.28 0.23
N PHE A 295 11.33 -7.46 -0.18
CA PHE A 295 11.93 -8.80 -0.28
C PHE A 295 12.43 -9.35 1.06
N ARG A 296 12.70 -8.51 2.07
CA ARG A 296 13.06 -9.00 3.42
C ARG A 296 11.85 -9.56 4.17
N SER A 297 10.66 -9.01 3.93
CA SER A 297 9.47 -9.33 4.74
C SER A 297 8.45 -10.21 4.00
N ASP A 298 8.30 -10.00 2.69
CA ASP A 298 7.20 -10.57 1.91
C ASP A 298 7.68 -11.34 0.66
N ALA A 299 8.97 -11.73 0.56
CA ALA A 299 9.48 -12.42 -0.63
C ALA A 299 8.72 -13.71 -0.94
N GLU A 300 8.46 -14.55 0.06
CA GLU A 300 7.71 -15.80 -0.11
C GLU A 300 6.26 -15.54 -0.55
N ASP A 301 5.61 -14.51 0.00
CA ASP A 301 4.24 -14.13 -0.36
C ASP A 301 4.16 -13.67 -1.81
N VAL A 302 5.15 -12.85 -2.25
CA VAL A 302 5.26 -12.38 -3.64
C VAL A 302 5.45 -13.56 -4.59
N HIS A 303 6.40 -14.45 -4.28
CA HIS A 303 6.69 -15.62 -5.10
C HIS A 303 5.48 -16.56 -5.21
N ARG A 304 4.86 -16.94 -4.09
CA ARG A 304 3.69 -17.83 -4.07
C ARG A 304 2.48 -17.22 -4.78
N ALA A 305 2.29 -15.91 -4.68
CA ALA A 305 1.19 -15.24 -5.40
C ALA A 305 1.46 -15.16 -6.91
N MET A 306 2.72 -14.93 -7.30
CA MET A 306 3.14 -14.90 -8.69
C MET A 306 3.00 -16.28 -9.35
N GLU A 307 3.49 -17.35 -8.72
CA GLU A 307 3.38 -18.73 -9.21
C GLU A 307 1.92 -19.13 -9.42
N ARG A 308 1.07 -18.94 -8.40
CA ARG A 308 -0.37 -19.24 -8.50
C ARG A 308 -1.06 -18.47 -9.63
N GLU A 309 -0.75 -17.19 -9.80
CA GLU A 309 -1.35 -16.39 -10.87
C GLU A 309 -0.84 -16.82 -12.24
N PHE A 310 0.45 -17.14 -12.35
CA PHE A 310 1.04 -17.62 -13.59
C PHE A 310 0.43 -18.96 -14.02
N GLU A 311 0.32 -19.94 -13.11
CA GLU A 311 -0.33 -21.23 -13.40
C GLU A 311 -1.79 -21.05 -13.83
N ARG A 312 -2.53 -20.18 -13.13
CA ARG A 312 -3.92 -19.86 -13.48
C ARG A 312 -4.02 -19.28 -14.89
N LEU A 313 -3.16 -18.32 -15.22
CA LEU A 313 -3.14 -17.68 -16.54
C LEU A 313 -2.66 -18.63 -17.65
N ALA A 314 -1.71 -19.50 -17.36
CA ALA A 314 -1.12 -20.43 -18.33
C ALA A 314 -2.07 -21.59 -18.70
N GLN A 315 -3.12 -21.86 -17.92
CA GLN A 315 -4.15 -22.85 -18.27
C GLN A 315 -5.04 -22.39 -19.42
N ASP A 316 -5.20 -21.08 -19.60
CA ASP A 316 -6.10 -20.50 -20.59
C ASP A 316 -5.42 -20.26 -21.95
N LEU A 317 -4.09 -20.48 -22.06
CA LEU A 317 -3.36 -20.14 -23.29
C LEU A 317 -3.20 -21.30 -24.29
N PRO A 318 -3.44 -21.03 -25.58
CA PRO A 318 -2.98 -21.91 -26.65
C PRO A 318 -1.44 -21.90 -26.73
N HIS A 319 -0.84 -23.02 -27.13
CA HIS A 319 0.61 -23.26 -27.04
C HIS A 319 1.51 -22.46 -28.01
N GLU A 320 1.00 -21.50 -28.79
CA GLU A 320 1.72 -20.98 -29.98
C GLU A 320 1.99 -19.46 -30.04
N HIS A 321 1.77 -18.68 -28.97
CA HIS A 321 1.94 -17.21 -29.03
C HIS A 321 2.92 -16.65 -27.97
N ASP A 322 4.17 -16.41 -28.37
CA ASP A 322 5.22 -15.87 -27.49
C ASP A 322 4.91 -14.48 -26.92
N ASP A 323 4.25 -13.60 -27.69
CA ASP A 323 3.90 -12.25 -27.23
C ASP A 323 2.89 -12.29 -26.06
N GLU A 324 1.97 -13.25 -26.08
CA GLU A 324 0.99 -13.43 -25.01
C GLU A 324 1.69 -13.88 -23.72
N VAL A 325 2.71 -14.73 -23.84
CA VAL A 325 3.48 -15.24 -22.69
C VAL A 325 4.13 -14.09 -21.89
N GLN A 326 4.67 -13.06 -22.57
CA GLN A 326 5.23 -11.90 -21.90
C GLN A 326 4.16 -11.11 -21.14
N GLU A 327 2.98 -10.92 -21.73
CA GLU A 327 1.88 -10.23 -21.07
C GLU A 327 1.39 -11.00 -19.83
N LEU A 328 1.31 -12.33 -19.91
CA LEU A 328 0.97 -13.15 -18.74
C LEU A 328 1.99 -13.02 -17.63
N LEU A 329 3.28 -13.06 -17.97
CA LEU A 329 4.34 -12.89 -16.99
C LEU A 329 4.21 -11.53 -16.30
N LEU A 330 3.98 -10.45 -17.07
CA LEU A 330 3.76 -9.12 -16.50
C LEU A 330 2.56 -9.09 -15.54
N ARG A 331 1.43 -9.70 -15.91
CA ARG A 331 0.24 -9.80 -15.06
C ARG A 331 0.52 -10.61 -13.78
N ALA A 332 1.21 -11.74 -13.91
CA ALA A 332 1.60 -12.57 -12.77
C ALA A 332 2.54 -11.81 -11.82
N VAL A 333 3.53 -11.09 -12.35
CA VAL A 333 4.45 -10.24 -11.58
C VAL A 333 3.69 -9.14 -10.83
N GLN A 334 2.78 -8.43 -11.51
CA GLN A 334 1.96 -7.40 -10.88
C GLN A 334 1.12 -7.96 -9.74
N ARG A 335 0.47 -9.12 -9.93
CA ARG A 335 -0.33 -9.78 -8.89
C ARG A 335 0.53 -10.31 -7.75
N GLY A 336 1.69 -10.88 -8.05
CA GLY A 336 2.68 -11.30 -7.07
C GLY A 336 3.10 -10.13 -6.18
N CYS A 337 3.56 -9.03 -6.77
CA CYS A 337 3.94 -7.84 -6.03
C CYS A 337 2.78 -7.23 -5.23
N GLN A 338 1.55 -7.29 -5.73
CA GLN A 338 0.35 -6.87 -4.99
C GLN A 338 0.04 -7.70 -3.74
N ALA A 339 0.60 -8.90 -3.59
CA ALA A 339 0.46 -9.68 -2.36
C ALA A 339 1.29 -9.08 -1.20
N SER A 340 2.40 -8.41 -1.51
CA SER A 340 3.22 -7.74 -0.49
C SER A 340 2.42 -6.70 0.28
N ARG A 341 2.64 -6.65 1.60
CA ARG A 341 2.05 -5.66 2.51
C ARG A 341 2.47 -4.25 2.13
N PHE A 342 3.72 -4.08 1.71
CA PHE A 342 4.26 -2.78 1.30
C PHE A 342 3.66 -2.29 -0.02
N CYS A 343 3.46 -3.15 -1.02
CA CYS A 343 2.74 -2.74 -2.23
C CYS A 343 1.28 -2.37 -1.93
N ARG A 344 0.58 -3.16 -1.10
CA ARG A 344 -0.81 -2.84 -0.71
C ARG A 344 -0.90 -1.47 -0.03
N ALA A 345 0.00 -1.20 0.92
CA ALA A 345 0.08 0.12 1.56
C ALA A 345 0.34 1.24 0.55
N ALA A 346 1.28 1.05 -0.39
CA ALA A 346 1.58 2.02 -1.44
C ALA A 346 0.36 2.33 -2.32
N ARG A 347 -0.42 1.30 -2.69
CA ARG A 347 -1.63 1.47 -3.51
C ARG A 347 -2.73 2.21 -2.76
N THR A 348 -2.99 1.84 -1.50
CA THR A 348 -3.97 2.55 -0.67
C THR A 348 -3.62 4.03 -0.56
N GLN A 349 -2.33 4.35 -0.40
CA GLN A 349 -1.87 5.74 -0.38
C GLN A 349 -2.13 6.45 -1.72
N ARG A 350 -1.80 5.84 -2.87
CA ARG A 350 -2.07 6.47 -4.18
C ARG A 350 -3.56 6.78 -4.39
N VAL A 351 -4.45 5.87 -4.00
CA VAL A 351 -5.92 6.09 -4.13
C VAL A 351 -6.38 7.28 -3.30
N MET A 352 -5.86 7.44 -2.07
CA MET A 352 -6.20 8.58 -1.21
C MET A 352 -5.72 9.92 -1.79
N HIS A 353 -4.63 9.93 -2.56
CA HIS A 353 -4.09 11.15 -3.16
C HIS A 353 -4.78 11.52 -4.48
N HIS A 354 -5.20 10.55 -5.31
CA HIS A 354 -5.86 10.83 -6.58
C HIS A 354 -7.30 11.34 -6.46
N HIS A 355 -8.01 11.03 -5.37
CA HIS A 355 -9.39 11.47 -5.18
C HIS A 355 -9.53 12.86 -4.55
N ARG A 356 -8.45 13.64 -4.48
CA ARG A 356 -8.54 15.00 -3.96
C ARG A 356 -9.01 15.94 -5.08
N PRO A 357 -10.23 16.49 -5.02
CA PRO A 357 -10.67 17.47 -6.02
C PRO A 357 -9.70 18.65 -6.01
N GLU A 358 -9.30 19.10 -7.20
CA GLU A 358 -8.59 20.36 -7.37
C GLU A 358 -9.55 21.47 -6.90
N LEU A 359 -9.23 22.05 -5.75
CA LEU A 359 -9.99 23.16 -5.15
C LEU A 359 -9.53 24.50 -5.72
#